data_AF-A0A1S2WVU8-F1
#
_entry.id   AF-A0A1S2WVU8-F1
#
_cell.length_a   1.000
_cell.length_b   1.000
_cell.length_c   1.000
_cell.angle_alpha   90.00
_cell.angle_beta   90.00
_cell.angle_gamma   90.00
#
_symmetry.space_group_name_H-M   'P 1'
#
loop_
_entity.id
_entity.type
_entity.pdbx_description
1 polymer ?
#
loop_
_entity_poly.entity_id
_entity_poly.type
_entity_poly.pdbx_seq_one_letter_code
_entity_poly.pdbx_strand_id
1 'polypeptide(L)'
;MIKQTSTNIYDLEPKNSNQEVFTDLLKNDDIHIEKIISYGQVTPVDQPYIQTHDEWVVVLSGQAQLKLEDQYYDLKQGQHLFIAKKYKALGYFYN
;
A
#
# COMPACT_ATOMS: atom_id res chain seq x y z
N MET A 1 -21.63 8.04 13.53
CA MET A 1 -20.93 9.25 13.02
C MET A 1 -19.47 8.90 12.85
N ILE A 2 -18.87 9.24 11.70
CA ILE A 2 -17.42 9.13 11.53
C ILE A 2 -16.77 10.18 12.44
N LYS A 3 -15.85 9.76 13.31
CA LYS A 3 -15.11 10.66 14.18
C LYS A 3 -14.06 11.38 13.33
N GLN A 4 -14.02 12.70 13.39
CA GLN A 4 -12.95 13.46 12.74
C GLN A 4 -11.61 13.18 13.44
N THR A 5 -10.60 12.86 12.64
CA THR A 5 -9.22 12.64 13.07
C THR A 5 -8.30 13.54 12.25
N SER A 6 -7.18 13.96 12.85
CA SER A 6 -6.13 14.74 12.18
C SER A 6 -4.80 14.14 12.60
N THR A 7 -4.09 13.55 11.65
CA THR A 7 -2.79 12.89 11.85
C THR A 7 -1.85 13.30 10.73
N ASN A 8 -0.54 13.37 10.99
CA ASN A 8 0.44 13.59 9.95
C ASN A 8 0.76 12.26 9.25
N ILE A 9 0.65 12.24 7.92
CA ILE A 9 0.90 11.03 7.12
C ILE A 9 2.38 10.61 7.14
N TYR A 10 3.28 11.54 7.48
CA TYR A 10 4.73 11.29 7.62
C TYR A 10 5.13 10.84 9.03
N ASP A 11 4.20 10.70 9.96
CA ASP A 11 4.51 10.10 11.27
C ASP A 11 4.74 8.60 11.07
N LEU A 12 5.98 8.17 11.29
CA LEU A 12 6.44 6.79 11.12
C LEU A 12 6.59 6.14 12.50
N GLU A 13 5.53 5.46 12.95
CA GLU A 13 5.55 4.65 14.15
C GLU A 13 4.96 3.27 13.84
N PRO A 14 5.67 2.17 14.20
CA PRO A 14 7.01 2.13 14.80
C PRO A 14 8.11 2.59 13.82
N LYS A 15 9.32 2.89 14.32
CA LYS A 15 10.46 3.26 13.46
C LYS A 15 11.05 2.08 12.68
N ASN A 16 10.83 0.85 13.14
CA ASN A 16 11.22 -0.38 12.46
C ASN A 16 10.18 -1.48 12.73
N SER A 17 10.09 -2.43 11.80
CA SER A 17 9.26 -3.62 11.94
C SER A 17 9.71 -4.68 10.94
N ASN A 18 9.51 -5.95 11.29
CA ASN A 18 9.67 -7.06 10.35
C ASN A 18 8.42 -7.25 9.46
N GLN A 19 7.33 -6.54 9.77
CA GLN A 19 6.05 -6.59 9.07
C GLN A 19 5.64 -5.20 8.62
N GLU A 20 4.85 -5.13 7.57
CA GLU A 20 4.20 -3.88 7.16
C GLU A 20 3.21 -3.43 8.23
N VAL A 21 3.05 -2.12 8.37
CA VAL A 21 2.16 -1.51 9.35
C VAL A 21 1.05 -0.75 8.62
N PHE A 22 -0.18 -1.20 8.83
CA PHE A 22 -1.39 -0.67 8.21
C PHE A 22 -2.14 0.20 9.22
N THR A 23 -2.61 1.36 8.78
CA THR A 23 -3.39 2.29 9.61
C THR A 23 -4.58 2.81 8.82
N ASP A 24 -5.79 2.51 9.28
CA ASP A 24 -7.04 3.05 8.72
C ASP A 24 -7.11 4.56 8.98
N LEU A 25 -7.12 5.37 7.91
CA LEU A 25 -7.33 6.82 7.98
C LEU A 25 -8.81 7.18 7.82
N LEU A 26 -9.50 6.47 6.93
CA LEU A 26 -10.94 6.53 6.71
C LEU A 26 -11.43 5.15 6.28
N LYS A 27 -12.54 4.68 6.85
CA LYS A 27 -13.15 3.42 6.44
C LYS A 27 -14.67 3.48 6.57
N ASN A 28 -15.35 3.19 5.47
CA ASN A 28 -16.79 2.96 5.40
C ASN A 28 -17.10 1.90 4.34
N ASP A 29 -18.37 1.72 4.00
CA ASP A 29 -18.81 0.65 3.08
C ASP A 29 -18.38 0.90 1.62
N ASP A 30 -18.09 2.16 1.24
CA ASP A 30 -17.78 2.57 -0.13
C ASP A 30 -16.29 2.88 -0.35
N ILE A 31 -15.58 3.36 0.67
CA ILE A 31 -14.18 3.79 0.59
C ILE A 31 -13.39 3.38 1.83
N HIS A 32 -12.17 2.91 1.57
CA HIS A 32 -11.13 2.63 2.56
C HIS A 32 -9.87 3.38 2.14
N ILE A 33 -9.42 4.29 3.00
CA ILE A 33 -8.15 5.01 2.87
C ILE A 33 -7.26 4.52 4.02
N GLU A 34 -6.13 3.94 3.67
CA GLU A 34 -5.14 3.46 4.62
C GLU A 34 -3.76 4.04 4.36
N LYS A 35 -2.97 4.14 5.43
CA LYS A 35 -1.53 4.37 5.36
C LYS A 35 -0.82 3.04 5.57
N ILE A 36 0.14 2.74 4.72
CA ILE A 36 1.01 1.58 4.83
C ILE A 36 2.43 2.06 5.06
N ILE A 37 3.11 1.49 6.06
CA ILE A 37 4.55 1.67 6.27
C ILE A 37 5.22 0.32 6.00
N SER A 38 6.05 0.29 4.97
CA SER A 38 6.91 -0.83 4.62
C SER A 38 8.36 -0.52 5.05
N TYR A 39 9.11 -1.54 5.45
CA TYR A 39 10.49 -1.50 5.94
C TYR A 39 11.44 -2.35 5.08
N GLY A 40 11.05 -2.66 3.84
CA GLY A 40 11.82 -3.52 2.94
C GLY A 40 11.17 -4.88 2.61
N GLN A 41 9.89 -5.06 2.95
CA GLN A 41 9.19 -6.33 2.72
C GLN A 41 9.03 -6.63 1.23
N VAL A 42 8.88 -7.92 0.95
CA VAL A 42 8.56 -8.44 -0.37
C VAL A 42 7.40 -9.40 -0.21
N THR A 43 6.40 -9.28 -1.09
CA THR A 43 5.28 -10.20 -1.14
C THR A 43 5.77 -11.58 -1.60
N PRO A 44 5.52 -12.66 -0.84
CA PRO A 44 5.85 -14.01 -1.27
C PRO A 44 5.12 -14.35 -2.57
N VAL A 45 5.83 -14.97 -3.52
CA VAL A 45 5.30 -15.30 -4.85
C VAL A 45 4.10 -16.25 -4.79
N ASP A 46 4.05 -17.11 -3.77
CA ASP A 46 2.97 -18.05 -3.49
C ASP A 46 1.77 -17.41 -2.78
N GLN A 47 1.89 -16.16 -2.34
CA GLN A 47 0.86 -15.43 -1.59
C GLN A 47 0.64 -14.02 -2.19
N PRO A 48 0.26 -13.91 -3.49
CA PRO A 48 -0.02 -12.62 -4.09
C PRO A 48 -1.27 -11.98 -3.47
N TYR A 49 -1.31 -10.66 -3.46
CA TYR A 49 -2.52 -9.93 -3.14
C TYR A 49 -3.54 -10.12 -4.28
N ILE A 50 -4.76 -10.50 -3.91
CA ILE A 50 -5.92 -10.59 -4.81
C ILE A 50 -7.11 -9.96 -4.07
N GLN A 51 -7.39 -8.71 -4.37
CA GLN A 51 -8.46 -7.97 -3.71
C GLN A 51 -9.79 -8.06 -4.45
N THR A 52 -10.88 -7.95 -3.71
CA THR A 52 -12.25 -7.92 -4.25
C THR A 52 -12.70 -6.51 -4.65
N HIS A 53 -11.93 -5.49 -4.26
CA HIS A 53 -12.14 -4.07 -4.56
C HIS A 53 -11.04 -3.55 -5.50
N ASP A 54 -11.32 -2.43 -6.16
CA ASP A 54 -10.31 -1.69 -6.92
C ASP A 54 -9.43 -0.91 -5.95
N GLU A 55 -8.14 -0.80 -6.27
CA GLU A 55 -7.16 -0.09 -5.44
C GLU A 55 -6.51 1.03 -6.25
N TRP A 56 -6.27 2.17 -5.58
CA TRP A 56 -5.35 3.18 -6.03
C TRP A 56 -4.29 3.38 -4.95
N VAL A 57 -3.03 3.18 -5.31
CA VAL A 57 -1.89 3.27 -4.39
C VAL A 57 -0.93 4.36 -4.85
N VAL A 58 -0.33 5.07 -3.91
CA VAL A 58 0.66 6.12 -4.17
C VAL A 58 1.84 5.98 -3.22
N VAL A 59 3.05 6.14 -3.74
CA VAL A 59 4.27 6.19 -2.93
C VAL A 59 4.49 7.62 -2.46
N LEU A 60 4.35 7.86 -1.16
CA LEU A 60 4.58 9.20 -0.58
C LEU A 60 6.04 9.44 -0.16
N SER A 61 6.79 8.37 0.11
CA SER A 61 8.22 8.37 0.45
C SER A 61 8.81 7.01 0.12
N GLY A 62 10.10 6.96 -0.23
CA GLY A 62 10.78 5.74 -0.66
C GLY A 62 10.40 5.34 -2.09
N GLN A 63 10.42 4.03 -2.36
CA GLN A 63 10.06 3.46 -3.66
C GLN A 63 9.49 2.04 -3.55
N ALA A 64 8.70 1.65 -4.53
CA ALA A 64 8.18 0.30 -4.65
C ALA A 64 8.27 -0.19 -6.10
N GLN A 65 8.37 -1.49 -6.29
CA GLN A 65 8.08 -2.14 -7.55
C GLN A 65 6.86 -3.03 -7.33
N LEU A 66 5.86 -2.91 -8.20
CA LEU A 66 4.71 -3.78 -8.21
C LEU A 66 4.75 -4.64 -9.46
N LYS A 67 4.52 -5.94 -9.30
CA LYS A 67 4.26 -6.85 -10.42
C LYS A 67 2.77 -7.15 -10.48
N LEU A 68 2.12 -6.76 -11.57
CA LEU A 68 0.73 -7.13 -11.86
C LEU A 68 0.73 -8.10 -13.05
N GLU A 69 0.27 -9.32 -12.82
CA GLU A 69 0.38 -10.42 -13.80
C GLU A 69 1.82 -10.57 -14.31
N ASP A 70 2.09 -10.19 -15.58
CA ASP A 70 3.41 -10.28 -16.22
C ASP A 70 4.12 -8.92 -16.39
N GLN A 71 3.54 -7.83 -15.89
CA GLN A 71 4.08 -6.47 -16.02
C GLN A 71 4.65 -5.96 -14.69
N TYR A 72 5.77 -5.25 -14.78
CA TYR A 72 6.39 -4.58 -13.64
C TYR A 72 6.18 -3.06 -13.74
N TYR A 73 5.88 -2.46 -12.59
CA TYR A 73 5.66 -1.02 -12.44
C TYR A 73 6.56 -0.50 -11.34
N ASP A 74 7.52 0.36 -11.71
CA ASP A 74 8.36 1.07 -10.74
C ASP A 74 7.67 2.36 -10.29
N LEU A 75 7.46 2.46 -8.98
CA LEU A 75 6.81 3.58 -8.31
C LEU A 75 7.82 4.26 -7.38
N LYS A 76 8.33 5.41 -7.79
CA LYS A 76 9.09 6.34 -6.95
C LYS A 76 8.13 7.29 -6.23
N GLN A 77 8.67 8.09 -5.32
CA GLN A 77 7.94 9.15 -4.64
C GLN A 77 7.08 10.00 -5.60
N GLY A 78 5.80 10.13 -5.27
CA GLY A 78 4.78 10.84 -6.02
C GLY A 78 4.12 10.02 -7.14
N GLN A 79 4.64 8.85 -7.48
CA GLN A 79 4.02 7.97 -8.47
C GLN A 79 2.89 7.16 -7.83
N HIS A 80 1.83 6.96 -8.60
CA HIS A 80 0.68 6.16 -8.21
C HIS A 80 0.39 5.09 -9.25
N LEU A 81 -0.37 4.07 -8.85
CA LEU A 81 -0.86 3.02 -9.72
C LEU A 81 -2.31 2.71 -9.37
N PHE A 82 -3.13 2.48 -10.39
CA PHE A 82 -4.45 1.90 -10.23
C PHE A 82 -4.37 0.40 -10.49
N ILE A 83 -4.97 -0.39 -9.60
CA ILE A 83 -5.02 -1.84 -9.65
C ILE A 83 -6.50 -2.23 -9.64
N ALA A 84 -6.99 -2.78 -10.75
CA ALA A 84 -8.35 -3.26 -10.81
C ALA A 84 -8.52 -4.49 -9.91
N LYS A 85 -9.72 -4.68 -9.35
CA LYS A 85 -10.05 -5.83 -8.52
C LYS A 85 -9.72 -7.15 -9.21
N LYS A 86 -9.36 -8.15 -8.40
CA LYS A 86 -9.02 -9.52 -8.79
C LYS A 86 -7.73 -9.67 -9.59
N TYR A 87 -6.96 -8.61 -9.81
CA TYR A 87 -5.58 -8.72 -10.29
C TYR A 87 -4.70 -9.35 -9.23
N LYS A 88 -3.72 -10.16 -9.65
CA LYS A 88 -2.65 -10.61 -8.78
C LYS A 88 -1.57 -9.54 -8.70
N ALA A 89 -1.28 -9.09 -7.49
CA ALA A 89 -0.21 -8.14 -7.22
C ALA A 89 0.87 -8.75 -6.31
N LEU A 90 2.13 -8.56 -6.71
CA LEU A 90 3.29 -8.77 -5.85
C LEU A 90 3.98 -7.42 -5.62
N GLY A 91 4.16 -7.05 -4.36
CA GLY A 91 4.87 -5.83 -3.97
C GLY A 91 6.30 -6.11 -3.52
N TYR A 92 7.22 -5.25 -3.95
CA TYR A 92 8.61 -5.19 -3.51
C TYR A 92 8.88 -3.76 -3.04
N PHE A 93 9.12 -3.57 -1.75
CA PHE A 93 9.21 -2.24 -1.15
C PHE A 93 10.63 -1.92 -0.74
N TYR A 94 11.07 -0.70 -1.01
CA TYR A 94 12.44 -0.25 -0.72
C TYR A 94 12.42 1.17 -0.13
N ASN A 95 13.41 1.48 0.71
CA ASN A 95 13.63 2.83 1.23
C ASN A 95 14.46 3.66 0.25
#